data_AF-A0A480AUC7-F1
#
_entry.id   AF-A0A480AUC7-F1
#
_cell.length_a   1.000
_cell.length_b   1.000
_cell.length_c   1.000
_cell.angle_alpha   90.00
_cell.angle_beta   90.00
_cell.angle_gamma   90.00
#
_symmetry.space_group_name_H-M   'P 1'
#
loop_
_entity.id
_entity.type
_entity.pdbx_description
1 polymer ?
#
loop_
_entity_poly.entity_id
_entity_poly.type
_entity_poly.pdbx_seq_one_letter_code
_entity_poly.pdbx_strand_id
1 'polypeptide(L)'
;MPRSLASFHPPRAAEPLLRDWLQPSRDVLFRWTMAMATSEAGRRAVAEMAVSIQRLRGPQEFGLWLYSAALQAALHQDGGLPEGSLTGLPPELRALLRLVARRELRREEAMALLAQRMDFVRGRLVQTRLACQTAPAPLDGLSRQDNVVPSV
;
A
#
# COMPACT_ATOMS: atom_id res chain seq x y z
N MET A 1 -29.82 -39.59 26.77
CA MET A 1 -30.08 -38.39 25.93
C MET A 1 -29.10 -37.30 26.33
N PRO A 2 -27.95 -37.12 25.65
CA PRO A 2 -27.10 -35.98 25.94
C PRO A 2 -27.68 -34.73 25.25
N ARG A 3 -27.91 -33.69 26.04
CA ARG A 3 -28.38 -32.39 25.57
C ARG A 3 -27.25 -31.72 24.79
N SER A 4 -27.46 -31.53 23.49
CA SER A 4 -26.58 -30.72 22.63
C SER A 4 -26.70 -29.25 23.09
N LEU A 5 -25.65 -28.73 23.72
CA LEU A 5 -25.52 -27.31 23.99
C LEU A 5 -25.26 -26.61 22.65
N ALA A 6 -26.23 -25.84 22.17
CA ALA A 6 -26.07 -24.99 21.01
C ALA A 6 -24.90 -24.04 21.26
N SER A 7 -23.83 -24.19 20.50
CA SER A 7 -22.70 -23.29 20.48
C SER A 7 -23.21 -21.91 20.04
N PHE A 8 -23.41 -20.99 20.98
CA PHE A 8 -23.58 -19.57 20.68
C PHE A 8 -22.25 -19.01 20.21
N HIS A 9 -21.87 -19.31 18.97
CA HIS A 9 -20.86 -18.51 18.31
C HIS A 9 -21.48 -17.14 18.03
N PRO A 10 -20.92 -16.04 18.59
CA PRO A 10 -21.34 -14.72 18.17
C PRO A 10 -21.17 -14.63 16.66
N PRO A 11 -22.11 -14.02 15.91
CA PRO A 11 -21.95 -13.85 14.49
C PRO A 11 -20.63 -13.11 14.26
N ARG A 12 -19.69 -13.81 13.61
CA ARG A 12 -18.38 -13.25 13.28
C ARG A 12 -18.64 -11.96 12.53
N ALA A 13 -18.28 -10.82 13.12
CA ALA A 13 -18.49 -9.52 12.51
C ALA A 13 -17.95 -9.59 11.07
N ALA A 14 -18.76 -9.13 10.11
CA ALA A 14 -18.36 -9.17 8.72
C ALA A 14 -17.07 -8.37 8.56
N GLU A 15 -16.00 -9.02 8.10
CA GLU A 15 -14.71 -8.36 7.91
C GLU A 15 -14.90 -7.12 7.01
N PRO A 16 -14.43 -5.93 7.43
CA PRO A 16 -14.65 -4.70 6.69
C PRO A 16 -13.94 -4.73 5.34
N LEU A 17 -14.45 -3.95 4.40
CA LEU A 17 -13.75 -3.66 3.16
C LEU A 17 -12.58 -2.71 3.45
N LEU A 18 -11.55 -2.74 2.60
CA LEU A 18 -10.41 -1.84 2.73
C LEU A 18 -10.84 -0.37 2.78
N ARG A 19 -11.79 0.05 1.94
CA ARG A 19 -12.30 1.43 1.94
C ARG A 19 -12.92 1.87 3.27
N ASP A 20 -13.57 0.95 3.98
CA ASP A 20 -14.23 1.24 5.26
C ASP A 20 -13.20 1.21 6.39
N TRP A 21 -12.27 0.26 6.33
CA TRP A 21 -11.15 0.15 7.24
C TRP A 21 -10.20 1.35 7.17
N LEU A 22 -10.06 2.00 6.01
CA LEU A 22 -9.22 3.19 5.84
C LEU A 22 -9.81 4.46 6.46
N GLN A 23 -11.12 4.51 6.76
CA GLN A 23 -11.79 5.72 7.25
C GLN A 23 -11.10 6.37 8.47
N PRO A 24 -10.69 5.62 9.51
CA PRO A 24 -10.02 6.20 10.68
C PRO A 24 -8.65 6.80 10.36
N SER A 25 -8.02 6.37 9.27
CA SER A 25 -6.66 6.79 8.87
C SER A 25 -6.67 7.90 7.82
N ARG A 26 -7.84 8.40 7.43
CA ARG A 26 -8.03 9.35 6.33
C ARG A 26 -7.24 10.64 6.53
N ASP A 27 -7.27 11.21 7.73
CA ASP A 27 -6.60 12.48 8.02
C ASP A 27 -5.07 12.32 8.01
N VAL A 28 -4.58 11.17 8.50
CA VAL A 28 -3.14 10.84 8.45
C VAL A 28 -2.70 10.66 7.00
N LEU A 29 -3.48 9.96 6.18
CA LEU A 29 -3.21 9.76 4.76
C LEU A 29 -3.26 11.07 3.96
N PHE A 30 -4.17 11.97 4.30
CA PHE A 30 -4.24 13.31 3.69
C PHE A 30 -3.00 14.15 4.01
N ARG A 31 -2.61 14.21 5.30
CA ARG A 31 -1.38 14.91 5.70
C ARG A 31 -0.14 14.33 5.02
N TRP A 32 -0.08 13.01 4.93
CA TRP A 32 0.99 12.33 4.21
C TRP A 32 1.02 12.72 2.72
N THR A 33 -0.13 12.68 2.03
CA THR A 33 -0.25 13.06 0.62
C THR A 33 0.18 14.52 0.39
N MET A 34 -0.21 15.42 1.29
CA MET A 34 0.24 16.83 1.29
C MET A 34 1.75 16.97 1.48
N ALA A 35 2.35 16.17 2.37
CA ALA A 35 3.80 16.19 2.61
C ALA A 35 4.61 15.68 1.41
N MET A 36 4.03 14.77 0.61
CA MET A 36 4.66 14.26 -0.62
C MET A 36 4.60 15.25 -1.78
N ALA A 37 3.71 16.24 -1.74
CA ALA A 37 3.71 17.33 -2.70
C ALA A 37 4.89 18.28 -2.41
N THR A 38 5.93 18.16 -3.22
CA THR A 38 7.20 18.88 -3.06
C THR A 38 7.08 20.37 -3.36
N SER A 39 6.18 20.76 -4.27
CA SER A 39 5.93 22.16 -4.64
C SER A 39 4.75 22.78 -3.89
N GLU A 40 4.80 24.10 -3.68
CA GLU A 40 3.68 24.86 -3.13
C GLU A 40 2.43 24.75 -4.03
N ALA A 41 2.62 24.86 -5.34
CA ALA A 41 1.55 24.68 -6.32
C ALA A 41 0.91 23.28 -6.23
N GLY A 42 1.72 22.23 -6.04
CA GLY A 42 1.23 20.87 -5.84
C GLY A 42 0.41 20.71 -4.55
N ARG A 43 0.91 21.26 -3.43
CA ARG A 43 0.16 21.28 -2.16
C ARG A 43 -1.17 22.02 -2.30
N ARG A 44 -1.17 23.16 -2.99
CA ARG A 44 -2.37 23.93 -3.27
C ARG A 44 -3.39 23.13 -4.09
N ALA A 45 -2.95 22.51 -5.18
CA ALA A 45 -3.82 21.70 -6.03
C ALA A 45 -4.44 20.51 -5.27
N VAL A 46 -3.66 19.83 -4.41
CA VAL A 46 -4.18 18.75 -3.56
C VAL A 46 -5.23 19.27 -2.57
N ALA A 47 -4.97 20.40 -1.91
CA ALA A 47 -5.90 21.01 -0.97
C ALA A 47 -7.20 21.49 -1.64
N GLU A 48 -7.11 22.16 -2.78
CA GLU A 48 -8.27 22.65 -3.54
C GLU A 48 -9.14 21.48 -4.06
N MET A 49 -8.50 20.41 -4.54
CA MET A 49 -9.20 19.21 -4.97
C MET A 49 -9.87 18.48 -3.81
N ALA A 50 -9.18 18.38 -2.66
CA ALA A 50 -9.75 17.81 -1.44
C ALA A 50 -11.04 18.53 -1.02
N VAL A 51 -11.00 19.87 -0.96
CA VAL A 51 -12.16 20.70 -0.60
C VAL A 51 -13.29 20.53 -1.63
N SER A 52 -12.96 20.56 -2.91
CA SER A 52 -13.94 20.43 -4.00
C SER A 52 -14.68 19.09 -3.92
N ILE A 53 -13.95 17.99 -3.78
CA ILE A 53 -14.54 16.65 -3.72
C ILE A 53 -15.35 16.47 -2.44
N GLN A 54 -14.82 16.91 -1.29
CA GLN A 54 -15.52 16.79 -0.01
C GLN A 54 -16.84 17.57 -0.01
N ARG A 55 -16.90 18.76 -0.64
CA ARG A 55 -18.11 19.58 -0.72
C ARG A 55 -19.10 19.09 -1.78
N LEU A 56 -18.62 18.68 -2.95
CA LEU A 56 -19.48 18.42 -4.10
C LEU A 56 -19.86 16.95 -4.28
N ARG A 57 -19.03 16.01 -3.80
CA ARG A 57 -19.18 14.57 -4.03
C ARG A 57 -19.32 13.75 -2.75
N GLY A 58 -18.94 14.33 -1.61
CA GLY A 58 -19.12 13.73 -0.29
C GLY A 58 -17.99 12.78 0.15
N PRO A 59 -18.15 12.13 1.32
CA PRO A 59 -17.06 11.46 2.03
C PRO A 59 -16.55 10.18 1.34
N GLN A 60 -17.42 9.46 0.63
CA GLN A 60 -17.05 8.22 -0.06
C GLN A 60 -16.12 8.50 -1.25
N GLU A 61 -16.52 9.44 -2.11
CA GLU A 61 -15.74 9.92 -3.25
C GLU A 61 -14.42 10.57 -2.81
N PHE A 62 -14.45 11.32 -1.70
CA PHE A 62 -13.24 11.86 -1.09
C PHE A 62 -12.25 10.76 -0.68
N GLY A 63 -12.72 9.68 -0.06
CA GLY A 63 -11.86 8.54 0.31
C GLY A 63 -11.22 7.86 -0.90
N LEU A 64 -12.00 7.63 -1.97
CA LEU A 64 -11.51 7.06 -3.22
C LEU A 64 -10.43 7.94 -3.86
N TRP A 65 -10.72 9.24 -3.98
CA TRP A 65 -9.77 10.20 -4.53
C TRP A 65 -8.50 10.26 -3.70
N LEU A 66 -8.62 10.41 -2.37
CA LEU A 66 -7.47 10.53 -1.47
C LEU A 66 -6.55 9.32 -1.58
N TYR A 67 -7.13 8.12 -1.58
CA TYR A 67 -6.34 6.90 -1.76
C TYR A 67 -5.64 6.90 -3.11
N SER A 68 -6.34 7.26 -4.20
CA SER A 68 -5.74 7.34 -5.53
C SER A 68 -4.61 8.38 -5.63
N ALA A 69 -4.75 9.52 -4.93
CA ALA A 69 -3.75 10.59 -4.87
C ALA A 69 -2.52 10.14 -4.09
N ALA A 70 -2.72 9.40 -2.99
CA ALA A 70 -1.63 8.82 -2.22
C ALA A 70 -0.83 7.78 -3.04
N LEU A 71 -1.52 6.91 -3.80
CA LEU A 71 -0.86 5.97 -4.71
C LEU A 71 -0.07 6.70 -5.80
N GLN A 72 -0.63 7.76 -6.37
CA GLN A 72 0.05 8.58 -7.36
C GLN A 72 1.29 9.26 -6.75
N ALA A 73 1.19 9.80 -5.54
CA ALA A 73 2.31 10.39 -4.84
C ALA A 73 3.42 9.37 -4.59
N ALA A 74 3.07 8.13 -4.18
CA ALA A 74 4.03 7.05 -4.00
C ALA A 74 4.78 6.67 -5.29
N LEU A 75 4.11 6.69 -6.45
CA LEU A 75 4.72 6.39 -7.75
C LEU A 75 5.78 7.42 -8.19
N HIS A 76 5.69 8.66 -7.72
CA HIS A 76 6.63 9.74 -8.10
C HIS A 76 7.82 9.84 -7.16
N GLN A 77 7.92 8.99 -6.13
CA GLN A 77 9.09 8.99 -5.24
C GLN A 77 10.21 8.15 -5.84
N ASP A 78 11.05 8.81 -6.63
CA ASP A 78 12.27 8.22 -7.18
C ASP A 78 13.24 7.87 -6.04
N GLY A 79 13.64 6.59 -5.95
CA GLY A 79 14.46 6.07 -4.84
C GLY A 79 13.69 5.41 -3.70
N GLY A 80 12.35 5.36 -3.81
CA GLY A 80 11.47 4.70 -2.85
C GLY A 80 10.99 5.62 -1.73
N LEU A 81 10.09 5.08 -0.90
CA LEU A 81 9.44 5.85 0.15
C LEU A 81 10.35 5.98 1.39
N PRO A 82 10.66 7.20 1.86
CA PRO A 82 11.43 7.36 3.08
C PRO A 82 10.65 6.82 4.27
N GLU A 83 11.24 5.89 5.03
CA GLU A 83 10.55 5.17 6.12
C GLU A 83 9.96 6.12 7.18
N GLY A 84 10.66 7.23 7.46
CA GLY A 84 10.18 8.27 8.38
C GLY A 84 8.88 8.92 7.91
N SER A 85 8.66 9.06 6.60
CA SER A 85 7.43 9.63 6.05
C SER A 85 6.22 8.74 6.26
N LEU A 86 6.41 7.42 6.34
CA LEU A 86 5.32 6.46 6.49
C LEU A 86 4.86 6.33 7.96
N THR A 87 5.56 6.96 8.89
CA THR A 87 5.26 6.90 10.33
C THR A 87 3.83 7.35 10.61
N GLY A 88 3.10 6.58 11.42
CA GLY A 88 1.71 6.85 11.76
C GLY A 88 0.67 6.30 10.78
N LEU A 89 1.07 5.86 9.58
CA LEU A 89 0.16 5.12 8.71
C LEU A 89 0.04 3.65 9.16
N PRO A 90 -1.16 3.04 9.05
CA PRO A 90 -1.35 1.62 9.33
C PRO A 90 -0.40 0.72 8.53
N PRO A 91 0.02 -0.44 9.08
CA PRO A 91 1.00 -1.31 8.44
C PRO A 91 0.57 -1.78 7.04
N GLU A 92 -0.70 -2.12 6.84
CA GLU A 92 -1.23 -2.53 5.54
C GLU A 92 -1.15 -1.40 4.51
N LEU A 93 -1.47 -0.17 4.91
CA LEU A 93 -1.38 1.00 4.04
C LEU A 93 0.07 1.33 3.69
N ARG A 94 0.99 1.25 4.66
CA ARG A 94 2.43 1.39 4.40
C ARG A 94 2.94 0.35 3.41
N ALA A 95 2.51 -0.90 3.56
CA ALA A 95 2.89 -1.98 2.65
C ALA A 95 2.39 -1.72 1.22
N LEU A 96 1.11 -1.32 1.06
CA LEU A 96 0.54 -0.99 -0.25
C LEU A 96 1.30 0.16 -0.93
N LEU A 97 1.57 1.25 -0.21
CA LEU A 97 2.33 2.38 -0.75
C LEU A 97 3.74 1.97 -1.17
N ARG A 98 4.43 1.12 -0.39
CA ARG A 98 5.75 0.58 -0.74
C ARG A 98 5.71 -0.27 -2.01
N LEU A 99 4.76 -1.18 -2.13
CA LEU A 99 4.63 -2.04 -3.30
C LEU A 99 4.38 -1.22 -4.57
N VAL A 100 3.54 -0.18 -4.47
CA VAL A 100 3.27 0.73 -5.58
C VAL A 100 4.50 1.58 -5.93
N ALA A 101 5.19 2.16 -4.94
CA ALA A 101 6.42 2.92 -5.17
C ALA A 101 7.53 2.09 -5.84
N ARG A 102 7.61 0.80 -5.49
CA ARG A 102 8.56 -0.15 -6.11
C ARG A 102 8.09 -0.72 -7.45
N ARG A 103 6.88 -0.36 -7.91
CA ARG A 103 6.24 -0.89 -9.11
C ARG A 103 5.98 -2.41 -9.07
N GLU A 104 5.99 -3.00 -7.87
CA GLU A 104 5.66 -4.41 -7.62
C GLU A 104 4.13 -4.64 -7.61
N LEU A 105 3.35 -3.57 -7.39
CA LEU A 105 1.89 -3.55 -7.50
C LEU A 105 1.47 -2.39 -8.38
N ARG A 106 0.66 -2.63 -9.41
CA ARG A 106 0.17 -1.55 -10.28
C ARG A 106 -0.83 -0.68 -9.53
N ARG A 107 -0.92 0.60 -9.92
CA ARG A 107 -1.86 1.55 -9.30
C ARG A 107 -3.30 1.06 -9.43
N GLU A 108 -3.67 0.55 -10.59
CA GLU A 108 -5.01 0.05 -10.90
C GLU A 108 -5.36 -1.17 -10.04
N GLU A 109 -4.40 -2.06 -9.83
CA GLU A 109 -4.56 -3.22 -8.95
C GLU A 109 -4.73 -2.77 -7.50
N ALA A 110 -3.91 -1.82 -7.04
CA ALA A 110 -4.03 -1.24 -5.70
C ALA A 110 -5.38 -0.52 -5.49
N MET A 111 -5.91 0.14 -6.53
CA MET A 111 -7.26 0.73 -6.51
C MET A 111 -8.35 -0.33 -6.41
N ALA A 112 -8.23 -1.43 -7.16
CA ALA A 112 -9.19 -2.54 -7.12
C ALA A 112 -9.32 -3.17 -5.72
N LEU A 113 -8.28 -3.08 -4.88
CA LEU A 113 -8.30 -3.56 -3.49
C LEU A 113 -9.26 -2.79 -2.58
N LEU A 114 -9.66 -1.55 -2.92
CA LEU A 114 -10.58 -0.76 -2.10
C LEU A 114 -11.94 -1.44 -1.90
N ALA A 115 -12.37 -2.23 -2.89
CA ALA A 115 -13.62 -2.98 -2.85
C ALA A 115 -13.46 -4.40 -2.25
N GLN A 116 -12.25 -4.76 -1.80
CA GLN A 116 -11.95 -6.09 -1.25
C GLN A 116 -12.00 -6.11 0.27
N ARG A 117 -12.26 -7.28 0.84
CA ARG A 117 -12.24 -7.53 2.29
C ARG A 117 -10.81 -7.47 2.81
N MET A 118 -10.63 -6.98 4.04
CA MET A 118 -9.32 -6.82 4.63
C MET A 118 -8.53 -8.13 4.75
N ASP A 119 -9.17 -9.27 5.01
CA ASP A 119 -8.50 -10.57 5.05
C ASP A 119 -7.84 -10.94 3.71
N PHE A 120 -8.53 -10.67 2.60
CA PHE A 120 -7.98 -10.88 1.27
C PHE A 120 -6.78 -9.95 1.02
N VAL A 121 -6.90 -8.68 1.40
CA VAL A 121 -5.82 -7.70 1.23
C VAL A 121 -4.58 -8.11 2.04
N ARG A 122 -4.75 -8.50 3.31
CA ARG A 122 -3.66 -9.00 4.16
C ARG A 122 -3.02 -10.26 3.57
N GLY A 123 -3.83 -11.22 3.13
CA GLY A 123 -3.34 -12.43 2.47
C GLY A 123 -2.52 -12.10 1.22
N ARG A 124 -2.99 -11.18 0.38
CA ARG A 124 -2.26 -10.71 -0.81
C ARG A 124 -0.95 -10.02 -0.44
N LEU A 125 -0.94 -9.14 0.56
CA LEU A 125 0.28 -8.47 1.02
C LEU A 125 1.34 -9.46 1.52
N VAL A 126 0.93 -10.50 2.25
CA VAL A 126 1.84 -11.56 2.70
C VAL A 126 2.38 -12.35 1.52
N GLN A 127 1.52 -12.77 0.58
CA GLN A 127 1.94 -13.49 -0.62
C GLN A 127 2.92 -12.68 -1.48
N THR A 128 2.64 -11.40 -1.73
CA THR A 128 3.53 -10.53 -2.50
C THR A 128 4.88 -10.35 -1.80
N ARG A 129 4.89 -10.18 -0.47
CA ARG A 129 6.14 -10.10 0.30
C ARG A 129 6.97 -11.38 0.17
N LEU A 130 6.35 -12.55 0.26
CA LEU A 130 7.05 -13.83 0.12
C LEU A 130 7.59 -14.02 -1.30
N ALA A 131 6.84 -13.63 -2.33
CA ALA A 131 7.29 -13.66 -3.73
C ALA A 131 8.53 -12.77 -3.94
N CYS A 132 8.56 -11.56 -3.36
CA CYS A 132 9.73 -10.68 -3.44
C CYS A 132 10.95 -11.20 -2.67
N GLN A 133 10.75 -12.04 -1.64
CA GLN A 133 11.85 -12.65 -0.87
C GLN A 133 12.40 -13.93 -1.50
N THR A 134 11.61 -14.61 -2.34
CA THR A 134 11.98 -15.87 -2.99
C THR A 134 12.57 -15.69 -4.39
N ALA A 135 12.68 -14.45 -4.88
CA ALA A 135 13.42 -14.16 -6.10
C ALA A 135 14.88 -14.65 -5.92
N PRO A 136 15.34 -15.65 -6.70
CA PRO A 136 16.69 -16.17 -6.56
C PRO A 136 17.68 -15.05 -6.87
N ALA A 137 18.64 -14.84 -5.97
CA ALA A 137 19.77 -13.94 -6.22
C ALA A 137 20.44 -14.37 -7.54
N PRO A 138 20.72 -13.44 -8.48
CA PRO A 138 21.39 -13.80 -9.73
C PRO A 138 22.76 -14.38 -9.40
N LEU A 139 23.00 -15.62 -9.81
CA LEU A 139 24.28 -16.35 -9.67
C LEU A 139 25.31 -15.89 -10.72
N ASP A 140 25.38 -14.60 -11.05
CA ASP A 140 26.31 -14.06 -12.06
C ASP A 140 27.66 -13.60 -11.47
N GLY A 141 28.08 -14.22 -10.36
CA GLY A 141 29.32 -13.86 -9.66
C GLY A 141 30.42 -14.92 -9.61
N LEU A 142 30.18 -16.16 -10.06
CA LEU A 142 31.09 -17.29 -9.80
C LEU A 142 31.85 -17.83 -11.02
N SER A 143 31.81 -17.15 -12.17
CA SER A 143 32.60 -17.54 -13.35
C SER A 143 33.62 -16.48 -13.75
N ARG A 144 34.65 -16.26 -12.92
CA ARG A 144 35.92 -15.71 -13.40
C ARG A 144 37.08 -16.26 -12.58
N GLN A 145 37.43 -17.51 -12.87
CA GLN A 145 38.71 -18.07 -12.46
C GLN A 145 39.27 -18.97 -13.57
N ASP A 146 39.60 -18.35 -14.70
CA ASP A 146 40.45 -18.96 -15.74
C ASP A 146 41.85 -18.34 -15.66
N ASN A 147 42.64 -18.96 -14.77
CA ASN A 147 43.95 -19.57 -14.98
C ASN A 147 44.93 -19.09 -16.10
N VAL A 148 46.21 -19.05 -15.69
CA VAL A 148 47.51 -19.23 -16.42
C VAL A 148 48.15 -18.05 -17.17
N VAL A 149 49.34 -17.60 -16.69
CA VAL A 149 50.68 -17.82 -17.32
C VAL A 149 51.80 -17.69 -16.25
N PRO A 150 52.70 -18.67 -16.05
CA PRO A 150 54.01 -18.44 -15.44
C PRO A 150 55.01 -18.03 -16.53
N SER A 151 55.68 -16.89 -16.37
CA SER A 151 56.78 -16.48 -17.24
C SER A 151 58.08 -17.15 -16.78
N VAL A 152 58.83 -17.64 -17.77
CA VAL A 152 60.19 -18.22 -17.69
C VAL A 152 61.21 -17.16 -17.28
#